data_AF-A0A1S1END4-F1
#
_entry.id   AF-A0A1S1END4-F1
#
_cell.length_a   1.000
_cell.length_b   1.000
_cell.length_c   1.000
_cell.angle_alpha   90.00
_cell.angle_beta   90.00
_cell.angle_gamma   90.00
#
_symmetry.space_group_name_H-M   'P 1'
#
loop_
_entity.id
_entity.type
_entity.pdbx_description
1 polymer ?
#
loop_
_entity_poly.entity_id
_entity_poly.type
_entity_poly.pdbx_seq_one_letter_code
_entity_poly.pdbx_strand_id
1 'polypeptide(L)'
;MLASRGPVYSEDTATRRADGRRYHDGCDCRAVLVIEGQPWEGEQEFHRLQAAWREATWGDGAPAQDQWKRWQSHVSENGSGSYIKNLLAVDAERGAAPPKLLGVSRKGSKRTAKTALIGANPTGDAGNCIRSVNAWLMRMQGYDISAIPGQPSVDAEASSKTWRDDRGKPPQWTGSDHETGGLAWEKVRNELEKMPEGSFGLIRYRRRMTAHVTGWEKTGNGLIQAIEGFEYDIEKGAAGSFRWVNMQGFRPTPDTVKIVREE
;
A
#
# COMPACT_ATOMS: atom_id res chain seq x y z
N MET A 1 7.03 2.52 23.80
CA MET A 1 7.90 3.65 23.37
C MET A 1 7.40 4.15 22.02
N LEU A 2 7.29 5.47 21.82
CA LEU A 2 6.71 6.09 20.62
C LEU A 2 7.75 6.99 19.93
N ALA A 3 7.83 6.97 18.60
CA ALA A 3 8.83 7.75 17.86
C ALA A 3 8.75 9.27 18.15
N SER A 4 7.55 9.81 18.37
CA SER A 4 7.33 11.24 18.65
C SER A 4 7.42 11.62 20.13
N ARG A 5 7.42 10.65 21.06
CA ARG A 5 7.26 10.90 22.51
C ARG A 5 8.23 10.15 23.42
N GLY A 6 9.04 9.25 22.87
CA GLY A 6 9.98 8.46 23.65
C GLY A 6 9.30 7.36 24.50
N PRO A 7 9.96 6.88 25.55
CA PRO A 7 9.46 5.80 26.40
C PRO A 7 8.15 6.19 27.08
N VAL A 8 7.24 5.22 27.16
CA VAL A 8 5.95 5.39 27.82
C VAL A 8 5.90 4.36 28.94
N TYR A 9 5.75 4.85 30.17
CA TYR A 9 6.00 4.07 31.39
C TYR A 9 4.72 3.55 32.06
N SER A 10 3.55 3.78 31.47
CA SER A 10 2.28 3.19 31.92
C SER A 10 1.45 2.68 30.74
N GLU A 11 0.79 1.54 30.94
CA GLU A 11 -0.07 0.90 29.93
C GLU A 11 -1.16 1.84 29.43
N ASP A 12 -1.74 2.62 30.35
CA ASP A 12 -2.78 3.61 30.06
C ASP A 12 -2.29 4.58 28.99
N THR A 13 -1.10 5.17 29.16
CA THR A 13 -0.59 6.25 28.30
C THR A 13 0.01 5.78 26.98
N ALA A 14 0.28 4.47 26.83
CA ALA A 14 0.86 3.91 25.60
C ALA A 14 -0.15 3.87 24.45
N THR A 15 -1.46 3.80 24.76
CA THR A 15 -2.50 3.66 23.73
C THR A 15 -3.70 4.59 23.94
N ARG A 16 -3.96 5.09 25.16
CA ARG A 16 -5.17 5.88 25.48
C ARG A 16 -4.91 7.01 26.48
N ARG A 17 -5.76 8.03 26.46
CA ARG A 17 -5.84 9.03 27.53
C ARG A 17 -6.71 8.48 28.67
N ALA A 18 -6.59 9.09 29.86
CA ALA A 18 -7.47 8.80 30.99
C ALA A 18 -8.96 9.02 30.67
N ASP A 19 -9.27 9.87 29.66
CA ASP A 19 -10.63 10.13 29.16
C ASP A 19 -11.12 9.11 28.11
N GLY A 20 -10.36 8.06 27.84
CA GLY A 20 -10.68 7.01 26.88
C GLY A 20 -10.42 7.35 25.40
N ARG A 21 -10.03 8.59 25.08
CA ARG A 21 -9.64 8.98 23.71
C ARG A 21 -8.26 8.42 23.38
N ARG A 22 -8.01 8.10 22.11
CA ARG A 22 -6.68 7.63 21.69
C ARG A 22 -5.69 8.79 21.70
N TYR A 23 -4.45 8.51 22.06
CA TYR A 23 -3.36 9.48 21.92
C TYR A 23 -2.88 9.63 20.46
N HIS A 24 -3.21 8.64 19.62
CA HIS A 24 -2.62 8.37 18.32
C HIS A 24 -3.72 8.00 17.33
N ASP A 25 -4.35 9.00 16.73
CA ASP A 25 -5.25 8.81 15.58
C ASP A 25 -4.44 9.08 14.31
N GLY A 26 -4.23 8.04 13.48
CA GLY A 26 -3.55 8.17 12.19
C GLY A 26 -2.03 7.99 12.18
N CYS A 27 -1.44 7.26 13.14
CA CYS A 27 -0.02 6.87 13.07
C CYS A 27 0.19 5.37 13.32
N ASP A 28 1.16 4.76 12.63
CA ASP A 28 1.51 3.33 12.69
C ASP A 28 2.39 2.98 13.90
N CYS A 29 2.19 3.68 15.01
CA CYS A 29 2.98 3.48 16.21
C CYS A 29 2.67 2.12 16.87
N ARG A 30 3.72 1.35 17.20
CA ARG A 30 3.63 0.13 18.02
C ARG A 30 4.16 0.37 19.43
N ALA A 31 3.47 -0.18 20.44
CA ALA A 31 3.98 -0.20 21.81
C ALA A 31 4.89 -1.43 21.99
N VAL A 32 6.16 -1.20 22.33
CA VAL A 32 7.15 -2.23 22.65
C VAL A 32 7.55 -2.10 24.12
N LEU A 33 7.63 -3.23 24.83
CA LEU A 33 8.16 -3.31 26.19
C LEU A 33 9.67 -3.10 26.17
N VAL A 34 10.15 -2.20 27.02
CA VAL A 34 11.57 -1.88 27.17
C VAL A 34 11.97 -2.17 28.62
N ILE A 35 12.96 -3.02 28.81
CA ILE A 35 13.52 -3.36 30.12
C ILE A 35 14.93 -2.76 30.18
N GLU A 36 15.24 -2.06 31.26
CA GLU A 36 16.53 -1.39 31.41
C GLU A 36 17.70 -2.38 31.26
N GLY A 37 18.69 -2.01 30.45
CA GLY A 37 19.87 -2.83 30.17
C GLY A 37 19.63 -4.04 29.25
N GLN A 38 18.41 -4.23 28.73
CA GLN A 38 18.09 -5.29 27.79
C GLN A 38 17.80 -4.71 26.41
N PRO A 39 18.24 -5.36 25.31
CA PRO A 39 17.86 -4.92 23.98
C PRO A 39 16.37 -5.18 23.72
N TRP A 40 15.75 -4.36 22.89
CA TRP A 40 14.35 -4.54 22.51
C TRP A 40 14.12 -4.46 21.01
N GLU A 41 13.02 -5.07 20.57
CA GLU A 41 12.66 -5.13 19.15
C GLU A 41 12.44 -3.72 18.57
N GLY A 42 13.33 -3.30 17.67
CA GLY A 42 13.28 -1.98 17.04
C GLY A 42 14.01 -0.87 17.80
N GLU A 43 14.86 -1.21 18.79
CA GLU A 43 15.70 -0.25 19.53
C GLU A 43 16.57 0.64 18.64
N GLN A 44 17.30 0.05 17.70
CA GLN A 44 18.16 0.79 16.78
C GLN A 44 17.35 1.77 15.92
N GLU A 45 16.20 1.31 15.43
CA GLU A 45 15.30 2.13 14.61
C GLU A 45 14.68 3.27 15.42
N PHE A 46 14.35 3.01 16.69
CA PHE A 46 13.90 4.04 17.61
C PHE A 46 14.97 5.13 17.80
N HIS A 47 16.21 4.77 18.12
CA HIS A 47 17.27 5.76 18.34
C HIS A 47 17.52 6.61 17.10
N ARG A 48 17.44 6.00 15.92
CA ARG A 48 17.57 6.68 14.64
C ARG A 48 16.42 7.65 14.40
N LEU A 49 15.17 7.23 14.59
CA LEU A 49 13.98 8.08 14.44
C LEU A 49 13.95 9.20 15.48
N GLN A 50 14.37 8.92 16.71
CA GLN A 50 14.47 9.91 17.78
C GLN A 50 15.54 10.97 17.43
N ALA A 51 16.69 10.57 16.90
CA ALA A 51 17.73 11.49 16.46
C ALA A 51 17.22 12.40 15.33
N ALA A 52 16.59 11.83 14.29
CA ALA A 52 16.01 12.59 13.19
C ALA A 52 14.89 13.54 13.66
N TRP A 53 14.01 13.08 14.56
CA TRP A 53 12.98 13.92 15.15
C TRP A 53 13.59 15.09 15.91
N ARG A 54 14.61 14.87 16.74
CA ARG A 54 15.28 15.94 17.49
C ARG A 54 15.97 16.92 16.55
N GLU A 55 16.68 16.44 15.55
CA GLU A 55 17.31 17.29 14.52
C GLU A 55 16.29 18.20 13.82
N ALA A 56 15.12 17.66 13.45
CA ALA A 56 14.10 18.39 12.72
C ALA A 56 13.29 19.36 13.59
N THR A 57 13.06 18.99 14.86
CA THR A 57 12.03 19.65 15.69
C THR A 57 12.57 20.40 16.88
N TRP A 58 13.88 20.31 17.17
CA TRP A 58 14.52 21.03 18.28
C TRP A 58 15.39 22.18 17.76
N GLY A 59 15.47 23.25 18.53
CA GLY A 59 16.37 24.38 18.34
C GLY A 59 16.83 24.91 19.69
N ASP A 60 18.10 25.31 19.81
CA ASP A 60 18.70 25.84 21.05
C ASP A 60 18.45 24.97 22.30
N GLY A 61 18.55 23.64 22.12
CA GLY A 61 18.38 22.67 23.21
C GLY A 61 16.94 22.42 23.67
N ALA A 62 15.95 23.07 23.04
CA ALA A 62 14.54 22.93 23.37
C ALA A 62 13.69 22.52 22.14
N PRO A 63 12.51 21.91 22.35
CA PRO A 63 11.58 21.65 21.25
C PRO A 63 11.07 22.97 20.65
N ALA A 64 11.17 23.13 19.33
CA ALA A 64 10.70 24.31 18.61
C ALA A 64 9.16 24.35 18.50
N GLN A 65 8.61 25.48 18.06
CA GLN A 65 7.19 25.58 17.70
C GLN A 65 6.89 24.85 16.39
N ASP A 66 5.64 24.44 16.20
CA ASP A 66 5.14 23.74 15.00
C ASP A 66 5.95 22.50 14.59
N GLN A 67 6.39 21.71 15.58
CA GLN A 67 7.22 20.52 15.40
C GLN A 67 6.68 19.57 14.34
N TRP A 68 5.35 19.43 14.25
CA TRP A 68 4.72 18.60 13.22
C TRP A 68 4.98 19.11 11.80
N LYS A 69 4.81 20.41 11.57
CA LYS A 69 5.06 21.02 10.25
C LYS A 69 6.55 20.98 9.91
N ARG A 70 7.42 21.22 10.89
CA ARG A 70 8.87 21.10 10.74
C ARG A 70 9.31 19.67 10.41
N TRP A 71 8.73 18.69 11.09
CA TRP A 71 8.95 17.27 10.79
C TRP A 71 8.46 16.92 9.39
N GLN A 72 7.26 17.37 9.02
CA GLN A 72 6.70 17.16 7.68
C GLN A 72 7.62 17.76 6.60
N SER A 73 8.09 19.00 6.79
CA SER A 73 9.09 19.63 5.91
C SER A 73 10.39 18.84 5.88
N HIS A 74 10.95 18.44 7.03
CA HIS A 74 12.20 17.69 7.10
C HIS A 74 12.13 16.35 6.36
N VAL A 75 11.04 15.60 6.50
CA VAL A 75 10.79 14.35 5.78
C VAL A 75 10.63 14.60 4.27
N SER A 76 10.10 15.76 3.88
CA SER A 76 9.88 16.15 2.48
C SER A 76 11.14 16.69 1.79
N GLU A 77 11.97 17.46 2.50
CA GLU A 77 13.09 18.25 1.97
C GLU A 77 14.42 17.49 1.98
N ASN A 78 14.72 16.67 3.00
CA ASN A 78 16.07 16.16 3.21
C ASN A 78 16.39 14.81 2.55
N GLY A 79 15.48 14.17 1.82
CA GLY A 79 15.80 12.92 1.10
C GLY A 79 16.32 11.74 1.97
N SER A 80 16.51 11.93 3.28
CA SER A 80 16.74 10.92 4.31
C SER A 80 15.54 9.96 4.45
N GLY A 81 14.48 10.27 3.72
CA GLY A 81 13.44 9.35 3.29
C GLY A 81 13.91 8.21 2.38
N SER A 82 15.18 7.97 2.07
CA SER A 82 15.54 6.69 1.42
C SER A 82 15.13 5.50 2.29
N TYR A 83 15.39 5.55 3.60
CA TYR A 83 15.07 4.42 4.50
C TYR A 83 13.68 4.51 5.15
N ILE A 84 13.17 5.71 5.46
CA ILE A 84 11.78 5.87 5.95
C ILE A 84 10.77 5.71 4.81
N LYS A 85 11.09 6.09 3.56
CA LYS A 85 10.24 5.69 2.42
C LYS A 85 10.34 4.19 2.17
N ASN A 86 11.44 3.50 2.47
CA ASN A 86 11.47 2.03 2.35
C ASN A 86 10.59 1.30 3.38
N LEU A 87 10.32 1.91 4.55
CA LEU A 87 9.40 1.37 5.57
C LEU A 87 7.96 1.89 5.46
N LEU A 88 7.72 3.02 4.78
CA LEU A 88 6.39 3.63 4.62
C LEU A 88 5.84 3.57 3.18
N ALA A 89 6.62 3.18 2.17
CA ALA A 89 6.17 3.17 0.77
C ALA A 89 5.27 1.98 0.39
N VAL A 90 4.85 1.16 1.35
CA VAL A 90 3.90 0.04 1.11
C VAL A 90 2.72 0.06 2.08
N ASP A 91 2.38 1.21 2.67
CA ASP A 91 1.32 1.30 3.68
C ASP A 91 0.28 2.39 3.42
N ALA A 92 0.14 2.87 2.17
CA ALA A 92 -0.82 3.92 1.84
C ALA A 92 -2.27 3.39 1.83
N GLU A 93 -2.85 3.14 3.00
CA GLU A 93 -4.30 3.14 3.19
C GLU A 93 -4.81 4.56 2.97
N ARG A 94 -5.64 4.75 1.94
CA ARG A 94 -6.18 6.08 1.63
C ARG A 94 -7.26 6.42 2.65
N GLY A 95 -6.99 7.41 3.49
CA GLY A 95 -7.72 7.78 4.71
C GLY A 95 -9.16 8.34 4.57
N ALA A 96 -9.94 7.90 3.59
CA ALA A 96 -11.38 8.17 3.54
C ALA A 96 -12.16 6.87 3.62
N ALA A 97 -13.15 6.79 4.52
CA ALA A 97 -13.99 5.60 4.64
C ALA A 97 -14.72 5.34 3.29
N PRO A 98 -14.47 4.21 2.61
CA PRO A 98 -15.04 3.95 1.29
C PRO A 98 -16.56 3.72 1.41
N PRO A 99 -17.36 3.75 0.32
CA PRO A 99 -18.79 3.43 0.38
C PRO A 99 -19.07 2.09 1.06
N LYS A 100 -20.25 1.90 1.65
CA LYS A 100 -20.60 0.59 2.23
C LYS A 100 -20.83 -0.40 1.09
N LEU A 101 -20.17 -1.55 1.16
CA LEU A 101 -20.45 -2.70 0.31
C LEU A 101 -21.10 -3.78 1.16
N LEU A 102 -22.15 -4.41 0.63
CA LEU A 102 -22.88 -5.46 1.33
C LEU A 102 -21.92 -6.63 1.63
N GLY A 103 -21.92 -7.10 2.88
CA GLY A 103 -21.08 -8.21 3.31
C GLY A 103 -19.58 -7.91 3.44
N VAL A 104 -19.13 -6.67 3.21
CA VAL A 104 -17.71 -6.27 3.33
C VAL A 104 -17.56 -5.25 4.44
N SER A 105 -16.78 -5.62 5.45
CA SER A 105 -16.39 -4.69 6.52
C SER A 105 -15.47 -3.61 5.97
N ARG A 106 -15.60 -2.39 6.49
CA ARG A 106 -14.53 -1.38 6.34
C ARG A 106 -13.43 -1.71 7.35
N LYS A 107 -12.18 -1.36 7.03
CA LYS A 107 -11.09 -1.46 8.00
C LYS A 107 -11.45 -0.63 9.23
N GLY A 108 -11.56 -1.31 10.36
CA GLY A 108 -11.75 -0.69 11.66
C GLY A 108 -10.40 -0.50 12.34
N SER A 109 -10.24 0.56 13.10
CA SER A 109 -9.03 0.90 13.86
C SER A 109 -8.59 -0.11 14.94
N LYS A 110 -9.21 -1.30 14.97
CA LYS A 110 -8.97 -2.42 15.88
C LYS A 110 -8.88 -3.80 15.18
N ARG A 111 -9.22 -3.91 13.89
CA ARG A 111 -9.48 -5.23 13.26
C ARG A 111 -8.56 -5.63 12.10
N THR A 112 -7.69 -4.76 11.61
CA THR A 112 -6.77 -5.10 10.52
C THR A 112 -5.36 -4.63 10.80
N ALA A 113 -4.55 -5.48 11.43
CA ALA A 113 -3.11 -5.27 11.58
C ALA A 113 -2.31 -5.62 10.31
N LYS A 114 -2.96 -6.15 9.27
CA LYS A 114 -2.31 -6.55 8.01
C LYS A 114 -2.41 -5.42 6.99
N THR A 115 -1.28 -5.09 6.37
CA THR A 115 -1.16 -4.10 5.28
C THR A 115 -2.06 -4.46 4.08
N ALA A 116 -2.20 -3.57 3.10
CA ALA A 116 -2.94 -3.88 1.87
C ALA A 116 -2.38 -5.12 1.17
N LEU A 117 -1.06 -5.29 1.22
CA LEU A 117 -0.35 -6.41 0.63
C LEU A 117 -0.56 -7.72 1.41
N ILE A 118 -0.18 -7.74 2.70
CA ILE A 118 -0.22 -8.94 3.54
C ILE A 118 -1.67 -9.42 3.76
N GLY A 119 -2.62 -8.50 3.81
CA GLY A 119 -4.02 -8.85 4.02
C GLY A 119 -4.76 -9.28 2.75
N ALA A 120 -4.21 -9.03 1.56
CA ALA A 120 -4.86 -9.40 0.30
C ALA A 120 -4.81 -10.91 0.05
N ASN A 121 -3.66 -11.56 0.29
CA ASN A 121 -3.46 -13.00 0.10
C ASN A 121 -2.93 -13.66 1.39
N PRO A 122 -3.76 -13.84 2.42
CA PRO A 122 -3.30 -14.39 3.69
C PRO A 122 -2.87 -15.86 3.62
N THR A 123 -3.23 -16.58 2.56
CA THR A 123 -2.90 -18.01 2.36
C THR A 123 -1.60 -18.23 1.60
N GLY A 124 -1.06 -17.20 0.95
CA GLY A 124 0.13 -17.32 0.11
C GLY A 124 -0.09 -18.13 -1.17
N ASP A 125 -1.34 -18.33 -1.59
CA ASP A 125 -1.66 -19.10 -2.80
C ASP A 125 -1.15 -18.38 -4.06
N ALA A 126 -0.16 -18.98 -4.73
CA ALA A 126 0.44 -18.44 -5.96
C ALA A 126 -0.52 -18.54 -7.17
N GLY A 127 -1.52 -19.42 -7.10
CA GLY A 127 -2.61 -19.55 -8.05
C GLY A 127 -3.76 -18.57 -7.79
N ASN A 128 -3.54 -17.50 -7.03
CA ASN A 128 -4.61 -16.58 -6.61
C ASN A 128 -4.42 -15.14 -7.08
N CYS A 129 -3.65 -14.91 -8.15
CA CYS A 129 -3.21 -13.56 -8.53
C CYS A 129 -4.36 -12.59 -8.83
N ILE A 130 -5.45 -13.03 -9.50
CA ILE A 130 -6.57 -12.14 -9.86
C ILE A 130 -7.37 -11.71 -8.63
N ARG A 131 -7.69 -12.63 -7.71
CA ARG A 131 -8.40 -12.26 -6.48
C ARG A 131 -7.51 -11.42 -5.57
N SER A 132 -6.22 -11.77 -5.48
CA SER A 132 -5.24 -11.06 -4.65
C SER A 132 -5.08 -9.61 -5.08
N VAL A 133 -4.97 -9.32 -6.38
CA VAL A 133 -4.86 -7.93 -6.84
C VAL A 133 -6.15 -7.13 -6.61
N ASN A 134 -7.33 -7.76 -6.76
CA ASN A 134 -8.61 -7.11 -6.44
C ASN A 134 -8.75 -6.84 -4.94
N ALA A 135 -8.38 -7.81 -4.09
CA ALA A 135 -8.35 -7.62 -2.65
C ALA A 135 -7.36 -6.51 -2.24
N TRP A 136 -6.17 -6.46 -2.83
CA TRP A 136 -5.20 -5.40 -2.61
C TRP A 136 -5.76 -4.01 -2.97
N LEU A 137 -6.34 -3.84 -4.16
CA LEU A 137 -6.99 -2.59 -4.56
C LEU A 137 -8.09 -2.15 -3.60
N MET A 138 -8.94 -3.09 -3.15
CA MET A 138 -10.00 -2.82 -2.18
C MET A 138 -9.40 -2.42 -0.83
N ARG A 139 -8.35 -3.09 -0.39
CA ARG A 139 -7.66 -2.78 0.87
C ARG A 139 -6.97 -1.42 0.85
N MET A 140 -6.41 -0.99 -0.28
CA MET A 140 -5.88 0.38 -0.47
C MET A 140 -6.96 1.45 -0.31
N GLN A 141 -8.21 1.12 -0.65
CA GLN A 141 -9.37 2.00 -0.47
C GLN A 141 -10.04 1.87 0.91
N GLY A 142 -9.46 1.10 1.85
CA GLY A 142 -9.96 1.00 3.22
C GLY A 142 -11.01 -0.10 3.47
N TYR A 143 -11.16 -1.06 2.56
CA TYR A 143 -11.98 -2.26 2.82
C TYR A 143 -11.18 -3.32 3.59
N ASP A 144 -11.84 -3.98 4.55
CA ASP A 144 -11.31 -5.16 5.23
C ASP A 144 -11.78 -6.42 4.50
N ILE A 145 -10.97 -6.83 3.53
CA ILE A 145 -11.25 -7.98 2.69
C ILE A 145 -9.95 -8.75 2.41
N SER A 146 -10.08 -10.06 2.21
CA SER A 146 -9.01 -10.97 1.82
C SER A 146 -9.51 -11.88 0.71
N ALA A 147 -8.63 -12.23 -0.21
CA ALA A 147 -8.91 -13.20 -1.25
C ALA A 147 -9.06 -14.61 -0.66
N ILE A 148 -10.07 -15.35 -1.12
CA ILE A 148 -10.14 -16.80 -0.91
C ILE A 148 -9.14 -17.51 -1.84
N PRO A 149 -8.72 -18.75 -1.56
CA PRO A 149 -7.85 -19.53 -2.46
C PRO A 149 -8.48 -19.79 -3.85
N GLY A 150 -7.63 -20.07 -4.84
CA GLY A 150 -8.02 -20.45 -6.20
C GLY A 150 -8.24 -19.29 -7.17
N GLN A 151 -8.01 -19.54 -8.48
CA GLN A 151 -8.30 -18.55 -9.52
C GLN A 151 -9.81 -18.45 -9.79
N PRO A 152 -10.35 -17.25 -10.01
CA PRO A 152 -11.68 -17.10 -10.56
C PRO A 152 -11.68 -17.49 -12.05
N SER A 153 -12.85 -17.78 -12.62
CA SER A 153 -13.00 -18.12 -14.05
C SER A 153 -12.79 -16.94 -15.01
N VAL A 154 -12.60 -15.73 -14.48
CA VAL A 154 -12.45 -14.50 -15.25
C VAL A 154 -10.98 -14.10 -15.32
N ASP A 155 -10.56 -13.51 -16.44
CA ASP A 155 -9.23 -12.93 -16.57
C ASP A 155 -9.11 -11.56 -15.86
N ALA A 156 -7.89 -11.03 -15.83
CA ALA A 156 -7.61 -9.75 -15.17
C ALA A 156 -8.41 -8.57 -15.78
N GLU A 157 -8.61 -8.52 -17.10
CA GLU A 157 -9.37 -7.45 -17.76
C GLU A 157 -10.86 -7.55 -17.47
N ALA A 158 -11.41 -8.76 -17.53
CA ALA A 158 -12.78 -9.04 -17.15
C ALA A 158 -13.02 -8.71 -15.67
N SER A 159 -12.05 -9.01 -14.79
CA SER A 159 -12.17 -8.68 -13.36
C SER A 159 -12.23 -7.17 -13.11
N SER A 160 -11.41 -6.38 -13.82
CA SER A 160 -11.40 -4.92 -13.64
C SER A 160 -12.69 -4.27 -14.15
N LYS A 161 -13.40 -4.90 -15.09
CA LYS A 161 -14.73 -4.46 -15.55
C LYS A 161 -15.80 -4.55 -14.47
N THR A 162 -15.51 -5.05 -13.27
CA THR A 162 -16.41 -4.91 -12.12
C THR A 162 -16.23 -3.59 -11.37
N TRP A 163 -15.20 -2.80 -11.67
CA TRP A 163 -14.95 -1.51 -11.03
C TRP A 163 -15.62 -0.37 -11.78
N ARG A 164 -15.97 0.72 -11.09
CA ARG A 164 -16.70 1.86 -11.67
C ARG A 164 -16.10 3.20 -11.26
N ASP A 165 -15.97 4.11 -12.22
CA ASP A 165 -15.70 5.53 -11.92
C ASP A 165 -16.96 6.25 -11.41
N ASP A 166 -16.86 7.56 -11.19
CA ASP A 166 -17.96 8.43 -10.76
C ASP A 166 -19.11 8.54 -11.78
N ARG A 167 -18.85 8.19 -13.04
CA ARG A 167 -19.82 8.18 -14.16
C ARG A 167 -20.35 6.77 -14.45
N GLY A 168 -19.98 5.77 -13.67
CA GLY A 168 -20.39 4.38 -13.87
C GLY A 168 -19.70 3.67 -15.03
N LYS A 169 -18.56 4.17 -15.54
CA LYS A 169 -17.77 3.52 -16.57
C LYS A 169 -16.73 2.56 -15.98
N PRO A 170 -16.41 1.45 -16.66
CA PRO A 170 -15.33 0.56 -16.25
C PRO A 170 -13.96 1.12 -16.63
N PRO A 171 -12.89 0.67 -15.95
CA PRO A 171 -11.53 1.08 -16.26
C PRO A 171 -11.07 0.52 -17.61
N GLN A 172 -10.26 1.29 -18.33
CA GLN A 172 -9.76 0.94 -19.66
C GLN A 172 -8.29 0.53 -19.59
N TRP A 173 -7.98 -0.60 -20.23
CA TRP A 173 -6.62 -1.10 -20.31
C TRP A 173 -5.89 -0.50 -21.50
N THR A 174 -4.64 -0.13 -21.28
CA THR A 174 -3.70 0.23 -22.33
C THR A 174 -2.84 -0.98 -22.65
N GLY A 175 -2.58 -1.22 -23.94
CA GLY A 175 -1.74 -2.32 -24.38
C GLY A 175 -0.44 -1.91 -25.01
N SER A 176 0.57 -2.76 -24.83
CA SER A 176 1.90 -2.58 -25.42
C SER A 176 2.04 -3.18 -26.82
N ASP A 177 1.01 -3.77 -27.39
CA ASP A 177 0.99 -4.27 -28.76
C ASP A 177 0.66 -3.13 -29.73
N HIS A 178 1.69 -2.55 -30.33
CA HIS A 178 1.53 -1.51 -31.35
C HIS A 178 1.85 -2.05 -32.75
N GLU A 179 1.38 -1.33 -33.76
CA GLU A 179 1.70 -1.60 -35.17
C GLU A 179 3.21 -1.61 -35.45
N THR A 180 3.98 -0.82 -34.69
CA THR A 180 5.44 -0.73 -34.79
C THR A 180 6.18 -1.81 -33.99
N GLY A 181 5.46 -2.71 -33.33
CA GLY A 181 5.98 -3.79 -32.50
C GLY A 181 5.54 -3.72 -31.04
N GLY A 182 5.75 -4.83 -30.32
CA GLY A 182 5.42 -4.94 -28.90
C GLY A 182 6.42 -4.22 -27.99
N LEU A 183 5.95 -3.43 -27.01
CA LEU A 183 6.85 -2.82 -26.01
C LEU A 183 7.34 -3.86 -25.00
N ALA A 184 8.63 -3.79 -24.68
CA ALA A 184 9.23 -4.48 -23.55
C ALA A 184 8.95 -3.74 -22.22
N TRP A 185 9.22 -4.41 -21.10
CA TRP A 185 8.92 -3.90 -19.76
C TRP A 185 9.48 -2.49 -19.51
N GLU A 186 10.73 -2.22 -19.89
CA GLU A 186 11.36 -0.90 -19.68
C GLU A 186 10.56 0.26 -20.29
N LYS A 187 10.03 0.07 -21.50
CA LYS A 187 9.20 1.09 -22.16
C LYS A 187 7.84 1.25 -21.49
N VAL A 188 7.22 0.15 -21.05
CA VAL A 188 5.97 0.17 -20.28
C VAL A 188 6.17 0.87 -18.94
N ARG A 189 7.28 0.58 -18.25
CA ARG A 189 7.69 1.24 -17.01
C ARG A 189 7.85 2.75 -17.21
N ASN A 190 8.52 3.19 -18.28
CA ASN A 190 8.65 4.61 -18.61
C ASN A 190 7.30 5.31 -18.83
N GLU A 191 6.27 4.60 -19.29
CA GLU A 191 4.92 5.15 -19.42
C GLU A 191 4.21 5.26 -18.06
N LEU A 192 4.35 4.23 -17.21
CA LEU A 192 3.81 4.24 -15.85
C LEU A 192 4.49 5.30 -14.97
N GLU A 193 5.79 5.55 -15.15
CA GLU A 193 6.55 6.56 -14.40
C GLU A 193 6.10 8.00 -14.72
N LYS A 194 5.47 8.24 -15.87
CA LYS A 194 4.87 9.55 -16.23
C LYS A 194 3.54 9.83 -15.52
N MET A 195 2.94 8.82 -14.89
CA MET A 195 1.69 9.01 -14.15
C MET A 195 1.91 9.93 -12.94
N PRO A 196 0.88 10.69 -12.50
CA PRO A 196 0.96 11.48 -11.28
C PRO A 196 1.33 10.63 -10.06
N GLU A 197 2.06 11.22 -9.11
CA GLU A 197 2.32 10.58 -7.82
C GLU A 197 1.01 10.21 -7.13
N GLY A 198 0.97 9.01 -6.53
CA GLY A 198 -0.24 8.43 -5.97
C GLY A 198 -1.19 7.81 -7.00
N SER A 199 -0.82 7.71 -8.27
CA SER A 199 -1.50 6.84 -9.23
C SER A 199 -1.25 5.37 -8.88
N PHE A 200 -2.20 4.50 -9.15
CA PHE A 200 -2.06 3.07 -8.89
C PHE A 200 -2.95 2.28 -9.83
N GLY A 201 -2.66 1.01 -10.00
CA GLY A 201 -3.52 0.14 -10.77
C GLY A 201 -2.97 -1.27 -10.94
N LEU A 202 -3.33 -1.89 -12.06
CA LEU A 202 -2.94 -3.27 -12.37
C LEU A 202 -2.09 -3.31 -13.63
N ILE A 203 -1.19 -4.28 -13.67
CA ILE A 203 -0.45 -4.66 -14.86
C ILE A 203 -0.51 -6.17 -15.05
N ARG A 204 -0.85 -6.59 -16.26
CA ARG A 204 -0.80 -7.99 -16.68
C ARG A 204 0.30 -8.18 -17.71
N TYR A 205 0.91 -9.35 -17.70
CA TYR A 205 1.95 -9.72 -18.65
C TYR A 205 1.97 -11.24 -18.84
N ARG A 206 2.55 -11.72 -19.94
CA ARG A 206 2.79 -13.15 -20.14
C ARG A 206 4.25 -13.47 -19.90
N ARG A 207 4.48 -14.56 -19.18
CA ARG A 207 5.79 -15.21 -19.09
C ARG A 207 5.64 -16.63 -19.59
N ARG A 208 6.40 -16.99 -20.63
CA ARG A 208 6.23 -18.27 -21.34
C ARG A 208 4.75 -18.49 -21.72
N MET A 209 4.09 -19.51 -21.17
CA MET A 209 2.68 -19.85 -21.46
C MET A 209 1.68 -19.36 -20.40
N THR A 210 2.14 -18.69 -19.33
CA THR A 210 1.25 -18.25 -18.24
C THR A 210 1.06 -16.73 -18.24
N ALA A 211 -0.18 -16.30 -18.04
CA ALA A 211 -0.51 -14.89 -17.83
C ALA A 211 -0.49 -14.59 -16.32
N HIS A 212 0.18 -13.52 -15.94
CA HIS A 212 0.23 -13.03 -14.56
C HIS A 212 -0.34 -11.61 -14.50
N VAL A 213 -0.87 -11.25 -13.34
CA VAL A 213 -1.31 -9.89 -13.01
C VAL A 213 -0.74 -9.50 -11.66
N THR A 214 -0.29 -8.25 -11.55
CA THR A 214 0.16 -7.66 -10.30
C THR A 214 -0.29 -6.20 -10.18
N GLY A 215 -0.20 -5.65 -8.97
CA GLY A 215 -0.45 -4.24 -8.71
C GLY A 215 0.74 -3.36 -9.15
N TRP A 216 0.47 -2.09 -9.41
CA TRP A 216 1.49 -1.05 -9.50
C TRP A 216 1.02 0.20 -8.76
N GLU A 217 1.96 0.95 -8.22
CA GLU A 217 1.71 2.26 -7.62
C GLU A 217 2.83 3.20 -8.05
N LYS A 218 2.51 4.47 -8.30
CA LYS A 218 3.49 5.53 -8.55
C LYS A 218 3.80 6.22 -7.23
N THR A 219 4.96 5.90 -6.67
CA THR A 219 5.49 6.57 -5.49
C THR A 219 6.39 7.76 -5.87
N GLY A 220 6.67 8.65 -4.91
CA GLY A 220 7.63 9.76 -5.09
C GLY A 220 9.07 9.33 -5.42
N ASN A 221 9.40 8.05 -5.25
CA ASN A 221 10.71 7.47 -5.64
C ASN A 221 10.70 6.81 -7.03
N GLY A 222 9.58 6.85 -7.76
CA GLY A 222 9.45 6.22 -9.08
C GLY A 222 9.23 4.71 -9.04
N LEU A 223 9.13 4.10 -7.85
CA LEU A 223 8.96 2.67 -7.68
C LEU A 223 7.54 2.24 -8.06
N ILE A 224 7.44 1.22 -8.92
CA ILE A 224 6.25 0.43 -9.23
C ILE A 224 6.31 -0.84 -8.38
N GLN A 225 5.58 -0.89 -7.27
CA GLN A 225 5.61 -2.07 -6.41
C GLN A 225 4.54 -3.08 -6.81
N ALA A 226 5.02 -4.24 -7.27
CA ALA A 226 4.22 -5.44 -7.45
C ALA A 226 3.92 -6.09 -6.09
N ILE A 227 2.80 -6.80 -5.98
CA ILE A 227 2.54 -7.74 -4.88
C ILE A 227 3.78 -8.64 -4.73
N GLU A 228 4.23 -8.89 -3.49
CA GLU A 228 5.47 -9.62 -3.15
C GLU A 228 5.80 -10.78 -4.10
N GLY A 229 7.05 -10.84 -4.58
CA GLY A 229 7.59 -11.94 -5.38
C GLY A 229 7.61 -11.74 -6.91
N PHE A 230 7.01 -10.66 -7.45
CA PHE A 230 6.83 -10.51 -8.90
C PHE A 230 7.72 -9.47 -9.59
N GLU A 231 8.48 -8.65 -8.87
CA GLU A 231 9.32 -7.60 -9.49
C GLU A 231 10.43 -8.21 -10.37
N TYR A 232 11.01 -9.34 -9.95
CA TYR A 232 11.94 -10.12 -10.79
C TYR A 232 11.25 -10.88 -11.95
N ASP A 233 9.94 -11.09 -11.87
CA ASP A 233 9.18 -11.87 -12.84
C ASP A 233 8.67 -11.02 -14.01
N ILE A 234 8.28 -9.77 -13.73
CA ILE A 234 7.79 -8.82 -14.73
C ILE A 234 8.87 -8.39 -15.73
N GLU A 235 10.13 -8.30 -15.28
CA GLU A 235 11.29 -8.02 -16.14
C GLU A 235 11.49 -9.07 -17.23
N LYS A 236 10.99 -10.30 -17.00
CA LYS A 236 11.05 -11.43 -17.95
C LYS A 236 9.78 -11.58 -18.79
N GLY A 237 8.85 -10.63 -18.70
CA GLY A 237 7.60 -10.63 -19.47
C GLY A 237 7.87 -10.47 -20.98
N ALA A 238 7.08 -11.17 -21.78
CA ALA A 238 7.21 -11.10 -23.24
C ALA A 238 6.82 -9.70 -23.76
N ALA A 239 7.66 -9.12 -24.63
CA ALA A 239 7.35 -7.85 -25.28
C ALA A 239 6.00 -7.93 -26.02
N GLY A 240 5.20 -6.86 -25.96
CA GLY A 240 3.85 -6.82 -26.52
C GLY A 240 2.77 -7.57 -25.73
N SER A 241 3.15 -8.30 -24.67
CA SER A 241 2.17 -9.01 -23.81
C SER A 241 1.66 -8.17 -22.64
N PHE A 242 2.31 -7.04 -22.37
CA PHE A 242 1.94 -6.17 -21.25
C PHE A 242 0.62 -5.46 -21.57
N ARG A 243 -0.30 -5.45 -20.60
CA ARG A 243 -1.40 -4.47 -20.54
C ARG A 243 -1.42 -3.89 -19.15
N TRP A 244 -1.75 -2.61 -19.01
CA TRP A 244 -1.89 -1.97 -17.70
C TRP A 244 -3.13 -1.09 -17.67
N VAL A 245 -3.58 -0.80 -16.46
CA VAL A 245 -4.76 0.02 -16.21
C VAL A 245 -4.53 0.88 -14.98
N ASN A 246 -4.94 2.14 -15.05
CA ASN A 246 -4.97 3.04 -13.89
C ASN A 246 -6.32 2.89 -13.18
N MET A 247 -6.26 2.61 -11.89
CA MET A 247 -7.41 2.36 -11.02
C MET A 247 -7.73 3.56 -10.11
N GLN A 248 -7.01 4.66 -10.26
CA GLN A 248 -7.32 5.90 -9.56
C GLN A 248 -8.71 6.41 -9.94
N GLY A 249 -9.53 6.73 -8.93
CA GLY A 249 -10.91 7.17 -9.13
C GLY A 249 -11.93 6.05 -9.30
N PHE A 250 -11.49 4.80 -9.49
CA PHE A 250 -12.39 3.65 -9.60
C PHE A 250 -12.73 3.04 -8.24
N ARG A 251 -13.98 2.65 -8.05
CA ARG A 251 -14.47 2.00 -6.84
C ARG A 251 -14.97 0.58 -7.12
N PRO A 252 -14.82 -0.33 -6.14
CA PRO A 252 -15.30 -1.71 -6.29
C PRO A 252 -16.83 -1.74 -6.22
N THR A 253 -17.43 -2.69 -6.94
CA THR A 253 -18.88 -2.96 -6.90
C THR A 253 -19.15 -4.27 -6.15
N PRO A 254 -20.41 -4.63 -5.90
CA PRO A 254 -20.75 -5.96 -5.37
C PRO A 254 -20.16 -7.10 -6.22
N ASP A 255 -20.08 -6.97 -7.53
CA ASP A 255 -19.48 -8.01 -8.39
C ASP A 255 -17.96 -8.12 -8.18
N THR A 256 -17.27 -7.03 -7.82
CA THR A 256 -15.87 -7.09 -7.40
C THR A 256 -15.72 -7.94 -6.13
N VAL A 257 -16.67 -7.84 -5.20
CA VAL A 257 -16.65 -8.63 -3.96
C VAL A 257 -16.78 -10.12 -4.27
N LYS A 258 -17.66 -10.49 -5.22
CA LYS A 258 -17.83 -11.90 -5.65
C LYS A 258 -16.52 -12.47 -6.18
N ILE A 259 -15.81 -11.73 -7.03
CA ILE A 259 -14.49 -12.13 -7.53
C ILE A 259 -13.50 -12.38 -6.40
N VAL A 260 -13.59 -11.65 -5.29
CA VAL A 260 -12.64 -11.80 -4.18
C VAL A 260 -13.04 -12.93 -3.22
N ARG A 261 -14.34 -13.22 -3.04
CA ARG A 261 -14.86 -14.05 -1.93
C ARG A 261 -15.73 -15.24 -2.31
N GLU A 262 -16.16 -15.39 -3.56
CA GLU A 262 -17.05 -16.46 -4.01
C GLU A 262 -16.33 -17.40 -4.98
N GLU A 263 -16.63 -18.69 -4.94
CA GLU A 263 -16.01 -19.71 -5.82
C GLU A 263 -16.35 -19.49 -7.30
#